data_AF-A0AAV4GBQ1-F1
#
_entry.id   AF-A0AAV4GBQ1-F1
#
_cell.length_a   1.000
_cell.length_b   1.000
_cell.length_c   1.000
_cell.angle_alpha   90.00
_cell.angle_beta   90.00
_cell.angle_gamma   90.00
#
_symmetry.space_group_name_H-M   'P 1'
#
loop_
_entity.id
_entity.type
_entity.pdbx_description
1 polymer ?
#
loop_
_entity_poly.entity_id
_entity_poly.type
_entity_poly.pdbx_seq_one_letter_code
_entity_poly.pdbx_strand_id
1 'polypeptide(L)'
;MTARLFLAVLGVGLTIAQQEYLLYTNGPGGVECGKYHRCIQNATCEDVKGVHMCECPHPLLVGNAKLQCLPKGDYDVWIQNDPHLKNFHSEFAGLHTPCPYRVLNLMFVPKADTRVILELYGQNVLFRGGHYFLTKLSLSTTVYIQNDLMKQIMEFEGDVLVDTDTNSYNYTFLARSLDTSLLDEPEMQDRSMEIVDTRFSEYIMAIDKDAFNNLLHVQIPGLGVTLFFRPPSMHEEIDNIKLPMVPGAVFNIQRDSWKMVDISKSEYDIAAFPEGPSLKEQATDMKTSLPTYVQWLLLQDSLSDLGYNDTICYKTREIVNLECRTEEQKLYMLGACSAVYADKGFLECLTERNTMHEYLDMHKLFFQTCASVMCTKNTSGCEKMKREMPEVTKCPLPKKIQDIDCSTFM
;
A
#
# COMPACT_ATOMS: atom_id res chain seq x y z
N MET A 1 2.16 49.55 -19.14
CA MET A 1 1.89 49.73 -20.58
C MET A 1 2.02 48.36 -21.21
N THR A 2 0.97 47.92 -21.90
CA THR A 2 0.93 46.86 -22.93
C THR A 2 1.35 45.44 -22.58
N ALA A 3 0.32 44.61 -22.45
CA ALA A 3 0.33 43.19 -22.72
C ALA A 3 0.34 42.90 -24.23
N ARG A 4 0.73 41.65 -24.56
CA ARG A 4 0.32 40.79 -25.71
C ARG A 4 1.16 40.78 -26.99
N LEU A 5 1.12 39.56 -27.56
CA LEU A 5 1.39 39.10 -28.95
C LEU A 5 2.85 38.65 -29.20
N PHE A 6 3.19 37.39 -29.49
CA PHE A 6 2.51 36.24 -30.15
C PHE A 6 3.18 34.93 -29.67
N LEU A 7 2.52 34.01 -28.93
CA LEU A 7 1.86 32.79 -29.45
C LEU A 7 2.19 32.38 -30.90
N ALA A 8 2.56 31.10 -31.05
CA ALA A 8 2.64 30.30 -32.27
C ALA A 8 4.04 30.12 -32.90
N VAL A 9 4.77 29.12 -32.41
CA VAL A 9 5.20 27.96 -33.24
C VAL A 9 5.20 26.72 -32.34
N LEU A 10 4.02 26.17 -32.11
CA LEU A 10 3.84 24.74 -31.83
C LEU A 10 4.40 23.97 -33.03
N GLY A 11 5.22 22.96 -32.80
CA GLY A 11 5.43 21.93 -33.81
C GLY A 11 6.82 21.32 -33.84
N VAL A 12 6.84 20.05 -33.43
CA VAL A 12 7.64 19.00 -34.08
C VAL A 12 9.08 18.86 -33.58
N GLY A 13 9.20 18.08 -32.51
CA GLY A 13 10.44 17.53 -31.96
C GLY A 13 10.15 16.90 -30.61
N LEU A 14 9.31 15.84 -30.53
CA LEU A 14 9.86 14.48 -30.41
C LEU A 14 11.18 14.48 -29.63
N THR A 15 11.13 13.89 -28.44
CA THR A 15 12.25 13.63 -27.53
C THR A 15 12.71 14.79 -26.64
N ILE A 16 12.06 14.98 -25.49
CA ILE A 16 12.78 15.03 -24.19
C ILE A 16 11.92 14.32 -23.14
N ALA A 17 11.97 12.99 -23.20
CA ALA A 17 11.89 12.06 -22.07
C ALA A 17 10.74 12.20 -21.04
N GLN A 18 9.54 11.68 -21.38
CA GLN A 18 9.05 10.61 -20.51
C GLN A 18 9.88 9.38 -20.89
N GLN A 19 11.12 9.37 -20.42
CA GLN A 19 11.84 8.11 -20.31
C GLN A 19 10.90 7.25 -19.47
N GLU A 20 10.42 6.15 -20.07
CA GLU A 20 10.30 4.90 -19.34
C GLU A 20 11.67 4.70 -18.69
N TYR A 21 11.87 5.35 -17.55
CA TYR A 21 13.04 5.12 -16.78
C TYR A 21 12.82 3.71 -16.22
N LEU A 22 13.47 2.74 -16.86
CA LEU A 22 13.95 1.54 -16.18
C LEU A 22 14.85 2.04 -15.05
N LEU A 23 14.24 2.38 -13.91
CA LEU A 23 14.92 2.93 -12.75
C LEU A 23 15.47 1.78 -11.90
N TYR A 24 16.65 1.29 -12.28
CA TYR A 24 17.50 0.41 -11.46
C TYR A 24 17.76 0.98 -10.07
N THR A 25 17.12 0.47 -9.02
CA THR A 25 17.48 0.84 -7.64
C THR A 25 18.63 0.01 -7.09
N ASN A 26 19.82 0.54 -7.27
CA ASN A 26 20.91 0.36 -6.33
C ASN A 26 21.17 1.71 -5.65
N GLY A 27 21.30 1.74 -4.32
CA GLY A 27 21.66 2.94 -3.57
C GLY A 27 22.60 2.63 -2.41
N PRO A 28 23.66 3.44 -2.18
CA PRO A 28 24.66 3.18 -1.15
C PRO A 28 24.12 3.26 0.29
N GLY A 29 23.07 4.05 0.54
CA GLY A 29 22.58 4.36 1.89
C GLY A 29 23.63 5.06 2.77
N GLY A 30 23.19 5.73 3.83
CA GLY A 30 24.06 6.43 4.77
C GLY A 30 24.92 5.50 5.63
N VAL A 31 25.19 5.91 6.87
CA VAL A 31 26.04 5.13 7.78
C VAL A 31 25.44 3.75 8.06
N GLU A 32 26.30 2.74 8.10
CA GLU A 32 25.93 1.41 8.60
C GLU A 32 25.54 1.49 10.07
N CYS A 33 24.41 0.90 10.42
CA CYS A 33 23.89 0.93 11.77
C CYS A 33 23.59 -0.47 12.26
N GLY A 34 24.59 -1.10 12.86
CA GLY A 34 24.55 -2.52 13.21
C GLY A 34 24.70 -3.42 11.98
N LYS A 35 24.30 -4.69 12.13
CA LYS A 35 24.59 -5.76 11.15
C LYS A 35 23.60 -5.84 9.97
N TYR A 36 22.42 -5.24 10.11
CA TYR A 36 21.28 -5.52 9.24
C TYR A 36 20.61 -4.28 8.64
N HIS A 37 21.08 -3.08 8.93
CA HIS A 37 20.47 -1.87 8.38
C HIS A 37 21.45 -0.71 8.24
N ARG A 38 21.13 0.17 7.29
CA ARG A 38 21.76 1.46 7.02
C ARG A 38 20.74 2.56 7.24
N CYS A 39 21.20 3.69 7.73
CA CYS A 39 20.36 4.89 7.85
C CYS A 39 20.27 5.61 6.50
N ILE A 40 19.30 6.51 6.33
CA ILE A 40 19.32 7.44 5.19
C ILE A 40 20.56 8.35 5.28
N GLN A 41 20.99 8.94 4.17
CA GLN A 41 22.25 9.66 4.01
C GLN A 41 22.53 10.69 5.10
N ASN A 42 21.47 11.41 5.49
CA ASN A 42 21.57 12.51 6.44
C ASN A 42 21.28 12.08 7.88
N ALA A 43 20.98 10.81 8.13
CA ALA A 43 20.73 10.28 9.46
C ALA A 43 22.01 9.76 10.10
N THR A 44 22.01 9.72 11.43
CA THR A 44 23.11 9.19 12.24
C THR A 44 22.75 7.81 12.77
N CYS A 45 23.77 7.02 13.11
CA CYS A 45 23.59 5.79 13.88
C CYS A 45 24.01 6.03 15.33
N GLU A 46 23.12 5.73 16.26
CA GLU A 46 23.36 5.84 17.69
C GLU A 46 23.25 4.47 18.35
N ASP A 47 24.04 4.23 19.40
CA ASP A 47 23.91 3.05 20.26
C ASP A 47 23.03 3.40 21.46
N VAL A 48 21.81 2.90 21.46
CA VAL A 48 20.84 3.08 22.54
C VAL A 48 20.71 1.77 23.30
N LYS A 49 21.39 1.69 24.45
CA LYS A 49 21.36 0.52 25.37
C LYS A 49 21.80 -0.80 24.71
N GLY A 50 22.81 -0.76 23.84
CA GLY A 50 23.34 -1.92 23.14
C GLY A 50 22.58 -2.26 21.85
N VAL A 51 21.73 -1.34 21.37
CA VAL A 51 20.97 -1.49 20.12
C VAL A 51 21.29 -0.31 19.21
N HIS A 52 21.82 -0.61 18.03
CA HIS A 52 22.12 0.39 17.01
C HIS A 52 20.84 0.87 16.32
N MET A 53 20.51 2.16 16.51
CA MET A 53 19.33 2.82 15.98
C MET A 53 19.70 3.98 15.05
N CYS A 54 18.91 4.16 14.00
CA CYS A 54 19.05 5.32 13.13
C CYS A 54 18.26 6.49 13.73
N GLU A 55 18.88 7.67 13.79
CA GLU A 55 18.30 8.89 14.35
C GLU A 55 18.25 10.00 13.31
N CYS A 56 17.21 10.83 13.39
CA CYS A 56 17.05 11.96 12.49
C CYS A 56 18.03 13.10 12.85
N PRO A 57 18.61 13.80 11.85
CA PRO A 57 19.70 14.75 12.08
C PRO A 57 19.32 16.00 12.87
N HIS A 58 18.02 16.29 12.99
CA HIS A 58 17.53 17.54 13.55
C HIS A 58 16.36 17.27 14.50
N PRO A 59 16.29 17.92 15.69
CA PRO A 59 15.25 17.67 16.69
C PRO A 59 13.83 18.10 16.28
N LEU A 60 13.71 18.90 15.22
CA LEU A 60 12.43 19.24 14.60
C LEU A 60 11.98 18.22 13.54
N LEU A 61 12.78 17.18 13.29
CA LEU A 61 12.42 16.08 12.41
C LEU A 61 12.07 14.84 13.24
N VAL A 62 11.13 14.06 12.75
CA VAL A 62 10.67 12.79 13.32
C VAL A 62 10.60 11.73 12.24
N GLY A 63 10.75 10.47 12.62
CA GLY A 63 10.71 9.35 11.69
C GLY A 63 11.63 8.24 12.16
N ASN A 64 11.74 7.19 11.37
CA ASN A 64 12.60 6.05 11.72
C ASN A 64 14.02 6.18 11.16
N ALA A 65 14.32 7.27 10.42
CA ALA A 65 15.62 7.55 9.81
C ALA A 65 16.19 6.43 8.91
N LYS A 66 15.37 5.43 8.58
CA LYS A 66 15.66 4.31 7.66
C LYS A 66 14.87 4.48 6.37
N LEU A 67 13.63 4.96 6.47
CA LEU A 67 12.76 5.32 5.36
C LEU A 67 12.73 6.83 5.16
N GLN A 68 12.41 7.62 6.20
CA GLN A 68 12.45 9.08 6.09
C GLN A 68 12.57 9.78 7.46
N CYS A 69 12.96 11.06 7.42
CA CYS A 69 12.84 12.04 8.49
C CYS A 69 11.95 13.20 8.02
N LEU A 70 10.80 13.40 8.67
CA LEU A 70 9.78 14.38 8.31
C LEU A 70 9.67 15.50 9.33
N PRO A 71 9.24 16.72 8.95
CA PRO A 71 8.96 17.79 9.90
C PRO A 71 7.97 17.38 10.99
N LYS A 72 8.29 17.76 12.24
CA LYS A 72 7.42 17.51 13.38
C LYS A 72 6.12 18.31 13.25
N GLY A 73 5.00 17.60 13.30
CA GLY A 73 3.65 18.18 13.25
C GLY A 73 2.98 18.11 11.89
N ASP A 74 3.67 17.59 10.88
CA ASP A 74 3.00 17.11 9.68
C ASP A 74 2.13 15.87 9.98
N TYR A 75 1.22 15.55 9.08
CA TYR A 75 0.36 14.38 9.16
C TYR A 75 0.98 13.25 8.34
N ASP A 76 1.31 12.13 8.99
CA ASP A 76 1.99 11.00 8.36
C ASP A 76 1.25 9.66 8.54
N VAL A 77 1.25 8.85 7.48
CA VAL A 77 0.92 7.43 7.50
C VAL A 77 2.15 6.65 7.08
N TRP A 78 2.57 5.71 7.91
CA TRP A 78 3.71 4.84 7.63
C TRP A 78 3.22 3.43 7.38
N ILE A 79 3.79 2.74 6.40
CA ILE A 79 3.56 1.31 6.14
C ILE A 79 4.93 0.64 6.13
N GLN A 80 5.26 -0.17 7.14
CA GLN A 80 6.60 -0.74 7.33
C GLN A 80 6.53 -2.17 7.87
N ASN A 81 7.47 -3.05 7.48
CA ASN A 81 7.77 -4.39 8.03
C ASN A 81 6.57 -5.27 8.48
N ASP A 82 6.28 -6.37 7.77
CA ASP A 82 5.27 -7.39 8.13
C ASP A 82 3.91 -6.82 8.58
N PRO A 83 3.20 -6.13 7.67
CA PRO A 83 3.31 -4.70 7.57
C PRO A 83 2.48 -4.08 8.66
N HIS A 84 3.16 -3.37 9.54
CA HIS A 84 2.52 -2.52 10.50
C HIS A 84 2.33 -1.16 9.85
N LEU A 85 1.08 -0.70 9.86
CA LEU A 85 0.73 0.66 9.53
C LEU A 85 0.76 1.49 10.81
N LYS A 86 1.38 2.67 10.76
CA LYS A 86 1.17 3.73 11.73
C LYS A 86 0.27 4.77 11.07
N ASN A 87 -0.91 4.96 11.63
CA ASN A 87 -1.96 5.83 11.07
C ASN A 87 -1.80 7.29 11.54
N PHE A 88 -2.71 8.20 11.15
CA PHE A 88 -2.63 9.61 11.56
C PHE A 88 -2.84 9.82 13.08
N HIS A 89 -3.48 8.89 13.77
CA HIS A 89 -3.56 8.85 15.25
C HIS A 89 -2.30 8.30 15.93
N SER A 90 -1.28 7.91 15.17
CA SER A 90 -0.12 7.16 15.66
C SER A 90 -0.48 5.78 16.25
N GLU A 91 -1.60 5.20 15.85
CA GLU A 91 -1.95 3.82 16.18
C GLU A 91 -1.26 2.85 15.21
N PHE A 92 -0.88 1.69 15.73
CA PHE A 92 -0.27 0.61 14.96
C PHE A 92 -1.31 -0.45 14.59
N ALA A 93 -1.37 -0.83 13.32
CA ALA A 93 -2.28 -1.84 12.80
C ALA A 93 -1.54 -2.82 11.89
N GLY A 94 -1.76 -4.12 12.05
CA GLY A 94 -1.21 -5.14 11.15
C GLY A 94 -2.01 -5.24 9.86
N LEU A 95 -1.33 -5.17 8.72
CA LEU A 95 -1.91 -5.18 7.38
C LEU A 95 -1.70 -6.53 6.69
N HIS A 96 -1.98 -7.62 7.39
CA HIS A 96 -1.77 -8.98 6.88
C HIS A 96 -2.87 -9.36 5.87
N THR A 97 -2.81 -8.81 4.67
CA THR A 97 -3.68 -9.16 3.55
C THR A 97 -2.85 -9.28 2.29
N PRO A 98 -3.08 -10.31 1.47
CA PRO A 98 -2.42 -10.44 0.18
C PRO A 98 -3.19 -9.75 -0.96
N CYS A 99 -4.34 -9.16 -0.64
CA CYS A 99 -5.17 -8.41 -1.57
C CYS A 99 -4.84 -6.91 -1.52
N PRO A 100 -4.99 -6.17 -2.63
CA PRO A 100 -4.92 -4.72 -2.61
C PRO A 100 -5.94 -4.13 -1.65
N TYR A 101 -5.56 -3.08 -0.94
CA TYR A 101 -6.39 -2.38 0.04
C TYR A 101 -6.24 -0.88 -0.10
N ARG A 102 -7.31 -0.15 0.22
CA ARG A 102 -7.30 1.32 0.30
C ARG A 102 -6.69 1.74 1.62
N VAL A 103 -5.75 2.68 1.56
CA VAL A 103 -5.11 3.29 2.72
C VAL A 103 -5.91 4.51 3.16
N LEU A 104 -6.27 5.36 2.18
CA LEU A 104 -7.03 6.59 2.36
C LEU A 104 -7.66 7.07 1.05
N ASN A 105 -8.67 7.93 1.18
CA ASN A 105 -9.30 8.73 0.13
C ASN A 105 -9.58 10.14 0.68
N LEU A 106 -8.89 11.13 0.15
CA LEU A 106 -8.93 12.51 0.66
C LEU A 106 -9.53 13.45 -0.37
N MET A 107 -10.49 14.27 0.07
CA MET A 107 -10.99 15.39 -0.69
C MET A 107 -10.30 16.67 -0.24
N PHE A 108 -9.52 17.28 -1.12
CA PHE A 108 -8.96 18.61 -0.95
C PHE A 108 -9.82 19.67 -1.64
N VAL A 109 -10.00 20.81 -0.99
CA VAL A 109 -10.64 22.02 -1.52
C VAL A 109 -9.64 23.18 -1.41
N PRO A 110 -8.59 23.21 -2.26
CA PRO A 110 -7.54 24.23 -2.18
C PRO A 110 -8.07 25.63 -2.55
N LYS A 111 -9.11 25.70 -3.38
CA LYS A 111 -9.77 26.92 -3.85
C LYS A 111 -11.28 26.67 -3.97
N ALA A 112 -12.08 27.75 -4.00
CA ALA A 112 -13.55 27.66 -3.99
C ALA A 112 -14.14 26.83 -5.16
N ASP A 113 -13.47 26.84 -6.32
CA ASP A 113 -13.87 26.16 -7.56
C ASP A 113 -13.00 24.95 -7.91
N THR A 114 -12.11 24.54 -6.99
CA THR A 114 -11.19 23.43 -7.19
C THR A 114 -11.45 22.34 -6.16
N ARG A 115 -11.58 21.10 -6.62
CA ARG A 115 -11.68 19.91 -5.77
C ARG A 115 -10.68 18.89 -6.24
N VAL A 116 -9.94 18.28 -5.32
CA VAL A 116 -8.98 17.22 -5.65
C VAL A 116 -9.24 16.02 -4.79
N ILE A 117 -9.54 14.88 -5.41
CA ILE A 117 -9.67 13.58 -4.76
C ILE A 117 -8.33 12.89 -4.87
N LEU A 118 -7.76 12.46 -3.75
CA LEU A 118 -6.52 11.72 -3.69
C LEU A 118 -6.76 10.37 -3.03
N GLU A 119 -6.43 9.29 -3.73
CA GLU A 119 -6.63 7.93 -3.23
C GLU A 119 -5.29 7.19 -3.20
N LEU A 120 -4.98 6.55 -2.07
CA LEU A 120 -3.77 5.76 -1.91
C LEU A 120 -4.16 4.31 -1.65
N TYR A 121 -3.61 3.40 -2.44
CA TYR A 121 -3.79 1.96 -2.32
C TYR A 121 -2.45 1.29 -2.07
N GLY A 122 -2.46 0.20 -1.29
CA GLY A 122 -1.31 -0.64 -1.05
C GLY A 122 -1.58 -2.11 -1.35
N GLN A 123 -0.53 -2.85 -1.67
CA GLN A 123 -0.58 -4.30 -1.80
C GLN A 123 0.62 -4.93 -1.10
N ASN A 124 0.32 -5.84 -0.18
CA ASN A 124 1.32 -6.61 0.54
C ASN A 124 1.42 -8.00 -0.06
N VAL A 125 2.63 -8.54 -0.09
CA VAL A 125 2.93 -9.89 -0.58
C VAL A 125 3.63 -10.65 0.54
N LEU A 126 3.31 -11.94 0.67
CA LEU A 126 3.98 -12.83 1.61
C LEU A 126 5.37 -13.21 1.07
N PHE A 127 6.38 -13.19 1.93
CA PHE A 127 7.76 -13.57 1.66
C PHE A 127 8.18 -14.71 2.58
N ARG A 128 9.33 -15.31 2.26
CA ARG A 128 9.95 -16.35 3.08
C ARG A 128 10.17 -15.89 4.52
N GLY A 129 10.05 -16.84 5.44
CA GLY A 129 10.04 -16.58 6.88
C GLY A 129 8.69 -16.07 7.40
N GLY A 130 7.63 -16.13 6.59
CA GLY A 130 6.28 -15.79 6.99
C GLY A 130 6.02 -14.28 7.13
N HIS A 131 6.80 -13.45 6.45
CA HIS A 131 6.72 -11.99 6.55
C HIS A 131 5.99 -11.38 5.36
N TYR A 132 5.08 -10.44 5.61
CA TYR A 132 4.47 -9.65 4.56
C TYR A 132 5.28 -8.37 4.28
N PHE A 133 5.42 -7.98 3.01
CA PHE A 133 6.02 -6.69 2.67
C PHE A 133 5.17 -5.95 1.65
N LEU A 134 5.15 -4.63 1.76
CA LEU A 134 4.50 -3.74 0.79
C LEU A 134 5.29 -3.77 -0.52
N THR A 135 4.73 -4.39 -1.57
CA THR A 135 5.40 -4.53 -2.87
C THR A 135 4.87 -3.57 -3.92
N LYS A 136 3.60 -3.16 -3.80
CA LYS A 136 2.99 -2.19 -4.71
C LYS A 136 2.25 -1.10 -3.94
N LEU A 137 2.30 0.10 -4.49
CA LEU A 137 1.46 1.23 -4.11
C LEU A 137 0.83 1.81 -5.36
N SER A 138 -0.37 2.35 -5.21
CA SER A 138 -0.96 3.15 -6.27
C SER A 138 -1.56 4.42 -5.72
N LEU A 139 -1.24 5.54 -6.37
CA LEU A 139 -1.73 6.86 -6.03
C LEU A 139 -2.59 7.35 -7.18
N SER A 140 -3.87 7.60 -6.91
CA SER A 140 -4.76 8.30 -7.83
C SER A 140 -4.99 9.72 -7.36
N THR A 141 -5.01 10.65 -8.31
CA THR A 141 -5.36 12.05 -8.11
C THR A 141 -6.38 12.45 -9.17
N THR A 142 -7.58 12.82 -8.73
CA THR A 142 -8.67 13.29 -9.61
C THR A 142 -8.97 14.74 -9.27
N VAL A 143 -8.72 15.66 -10.20
CA VAL A 143 -8.82 17.10 -10.03
C VAL A 143 -10.00 17.63 -10.81
N TYR A 144 -10.92 18.32 -10.14
CA TYR A 144 -12.01 19.08 -10.73
C TYR A 144 -11.69 20.57 -10.59
N ILE A 145 -11.64 21.28 -11.71
CA ILE A 145 -11.54 22.75 -11.73
C ILE A 145 -12.72 23.26 -12.54
N GLN A 146 -13.70 23.87 -11.88
CA GLN A 146 -14.95 24.31 -12.50
C GLN A 146 -15.69 23.14 -13.16
N ASN A 147 -15.69 23.07 -14.50
CA ASN A 147 -16.31 21.98 -15.27
C ASN A 147 -15.28 20.99 -15.82
N ASP A 148 -13.99 21.27 -15.65
CA ASP A 148 -12.91 20.47 -16.22
C ASP A 148 -12.45 19.42 -15.21
N LEU A 149 -12.16 18.21 -15.69
CA LEU A 149 -11.70 17.07 -14.91
C LEU A 149 -10.35 16.59 -15.42
N MET A 150 -9.38 16.38 -14.54
CA MET A 150 -8.13 15.66 -14.82
C MET A 150 -8.01 14.48 -13.85
N LYS A 151 -7.92 13.25 -14.36
CA LYS A 151 -7.54 12.08 -13.56
C LYS A 151 -6.09 11.70 -13.84
N GLN A 152 -5.35 11.35 -12.80
CA GLN A 152 -4.03 10.75 -12.87
C GLN A 152 -4.03 9.51 -11.97
N ILE A 153 -3.55 8.39 -12.47
CA ILE A 153 -3.35 7.17 -11.67
C ILE A 153 -1.92 6.71 -11.90
N MET A 154 -1.13 6.63 -10.82
CA MET A 154 0.22 6.11 -10.86
C MET A 154 0.31 4.87 -9.99
N GLU A 155 0.70 3.75 -10.59
CA GLU A 155 1.12 2.54 -9.88
C GLU A 155 2.63 2.57 -9.71
N PHE A 156 3.10 2.16 -8.53
CA PHE A 156 4.50 2.03 -8.12
C PHE A 156 4.73 0.60 -7.67
N GLU A 157 5.53 -0.13 -8.44
CA GLU A 157 5.90 -1.51 -8.14
C GLU A 157 7.42 -1.64 -8.16
N GLY A 158 7.96 -2.51 -7.29
CA GLY A 158 9.33 -3.00 -7.43
C GLY A 158 9.33 -4.39 -8.05
N ASP A 159 9.79 -4.51 -9.29
CA ASP A 159 10.03 -5.80 -9.94
C ASP A 159 11.50 -6.22 -9.78
N VAL A 160 11.77 -7.51 -9.56
CA VAL A 160 13.12 -8.09 -9.53
C VAL A 160 13.24 -9.04 -10.70
N LEU A 161 13.77 -8.54 -11.81
CA LEU A 161 14.14 -9.39 -12.93
C LEU A 161 15.58 -9.88 -12.72
N VAL A 162 15.75 -11.19 -12.66
CA VAL A 162 17.06 -11.84 -12.67
C VAL A 162 17.54 -11.88 -14.11
N ASP A 163 18.57 -11.12 -14.43
CA ASP A 163 19.29 -11.34 -15.69
C ASP A 163 20.13 -12.62 -15.54
N THR A 164 19.66 -13.69 -16.17
CA THR A 164 20.26 -15.02 -16.11
C THR A 164 21.68 -15.07 -16.69
N ASP A 165 22.06 -14.07 -17.50
CA ASP A 165 23.37 -14.04 -18.17
C ASP A 165 24.43 -13.24 -17.38
N THR A 166 24.00 -12.30 -16.53
CA THR A 166 24.92 -11.40 -15.81
C THR A 166 24.88 -11.56 -14.28
N ASN A 167 23.97 -12.38 -13.73
CA ASN A 167 23.68 -12.43 -12.29
C ASN A 167 23.42 -11.03 -11.70
N SER A 168 22.95 -10.08 -12.53
CA SER A 168 22.61 -8.74 -12.10
C SER A 168 21.11 -8.62 -11.88
N TYR A 169 20.75 -7.89 -10.81
CA TYR A 169 19.36 -7.69 -10.41
C TYR A 169 18.85 -6.39 -11.00
N ASN A 170 17.85 -6.51 -11.87
CA ASN A 170 17.21 -5.37 -12.49
C ASN A 170 15.97 -5.02 -11.67
N TYR A 171 16.14 -4.03 -10.80
CA TYR A 171 15.03 -3.39 -10.13
C TYR A 171 14.34 -2.45 -11.11
N THR A 172 13.05 -2.65 -11.36
CA THR A 172 12.29 -1.70 -12.18
C THR A 172 11.27 -0.99 -11.29
N PHE A 173 11.44 0.31 -11.10
CA PHE A 173 10.33 1.15 -10.64
C PHE A 173 9.44 1.40 -11.84
N LEU A 174 8.32 0.71 -11.85
CA LEU A 174 7.28 1.00 -12.82
C LEU A 174 6.43 2.09 -12.20
N ALA A 175 6.55 3.32 -12.71
CA ALA A 175 5.56 4.36 -12.55
C ALA A 175 4.66 4.34 -13.79
N ARG A 176 3.53 3.65 -13.71
CA ARG A 176 2.61 3.53 -14.86
C ARG A 176 1.49 4.55 -14.72
N SER A 177 1.39 5.48 -15.66
CA SER A 177 0.16 6.26 -15.84
C SER A 177 -0.91 5.33 -16.41
N LEU A 178 -1.89 4.95 -15.59
CA LEU A 178 -2.98 4.07 -16.05
C LEU A 178 -4.11 4.85 -16.73
N ASP A 179 -4.25 6.14 -16.42
CA ASP A 179 -5.22 7.05 -17.02
C ASP A 179 -4.74 8.50 -16.82
N THR A 180 -4.66 9.25 -17.92
CA THR A 180 -4.57 10.71 -17.96
C THR A 180 -5.60 11.21 -18.95
N SER A 181 -6.85 11.24 -18.52
CA SER A 181 -7.97 11.75 -19.31
C SER A 181 -8.40 13.11 -18.79
N LEU A 182 -8.53 14.05 -19.74
CA LEU A 182 -9.32 15.26 -19.57
C LEU A 182 -10.69 14.94 -20.17
N LEU A 183 -11.68 14.64 -19.33
CA LEU A 183 -13.01 14.22 -19.78
C LEU A 183 -13.97 15.42 -19.74
N ASP A 184 -14.26 15.99 -20.90
CA ASP A 184 -15.57 16.60 -21.16
C ASP A 184 -16.52 15.43 -21.47
N GLU A 185 -17.60 15.21 -20.70
CA GLU A 185 -18.55 14.09 -20.91
C GLU A 185 -19.18 14.06 -22.33
N PRO A 186 -19.86 12.95 -22.75
CA PRO A 186 -19.45 11.55 -22.74
C PRO A 186 -19.39 10.98 -24.18
N GLU A 187 -18.85 9.77 -24.29
CA GLU A 187 -18.71 8.91 -25.48
C GLU A 187 -17.40 9.02 -26.28
N MET A 188 -16.67 7.90 -26.18
CA MET A 188 -15.75 7.34 -27.15
C MET A 188 -14.31 7.87 -27.25
N GLN A 189 -13.42 6.88 -27.15
CA GLN A 189 -12.05 6.78 -27.63
C GLN A 189 -10.95 7.37 -26.75
N ASP A 190 -10.14 6.43 -26.22
CA ASP A 190 -8.69 6.51 -26.03
C ASP A 190 -8.07 7.74 -26.71
N ARG A 191 -7.92 8.81 -25.93
CA ARG A 191 -7.11 9.96 -26.28
C ARG A 191 -6.33 10.36 -25.05
N SER A 192 -5.06 9.95 -25.02
CA SER A 192 -4.05 10.59 -24.20
C SER A 192 -3.93 12.05 -24.64
N MET A 193 -4.55 12.96 -23.89
CA MET A 193 -4.42 14.40 -24.09
C MET A 193 -3.20 14.92 -23.33
N GLU A 194 -2.33 15.66 -24.01
CA GLU A 194 -1.37 16.55 -23.37
C GLU A 194 -2.13 17.56 -22.49
N ILE A 195 -1.84 17.58 -21.20
CA ILE A 195 -2.37 18.58 -20.27
C ILE A 195 -1.65 19.90 -20.57
N VAL A 196 -2.16 20.69 -21.51
CA VAL A 196 -1.67 22.05 -21.83
C VAL A 196 -2.22 23.10 -20.86
N ASP A 197 -3.10 22.69 -19.95
CA ASP A 197 -3.75 23.59 -19.00
C ASP A 197 -2.92 23.75 -17.71
N THR A 198 -2.29 24.92 -17.59
CA THR A 198 -1.45 25.30 -16.45
C THR A 198 -2.22 25.37 -15.13
N ARG A 199 -3.56 25.44 -15.14
CA ARG A 199 -4.38 25.39 -13.91
C ARG A 199 -4.19 24.08 -13.15
N PHE A 200 -3.89 22.99 -13.85
CA PHE A 200 -3.67 21.68 -13.24
C PHE A 200 -2.23 21.47 -12.77
N SER A 201 -1.27 22.31 -13.19
CA SER A 201 0.16 22.07 -13.01
C SER A 201 0.59 21.86 -11.56
N GLU A 202 -0.04 22.55 -10.61
CA GLU A 202 0.25 22.40 -9.17
C GLU A 202 -0.29 21.09 -8.58
N TYR A 203 -1.19 20.39 -9.28
CA TYR A 203 -1.80 19.12 -8.85
C TYR A 203 -1.25 17.91 -9.61
N ILE A 204 -0.25 18.10 -10.48
CA ILE A 204 0.43 17.00 -11.17
C ILE A 204 1.39 16.31 -10.20
N MET A 205 1.39 14.98 -10.23
CA MET A 205 2.36 14.18 -9.48
C MET A 205 3.76 14.34 -10.08
N ALA A 206 4.66 14.98 -9.32
CA ALA A 206 6.08 15.06 -9.63
C ALA A 206 6.79 13.84 -9.01
N ILE A 207 7.49 13.07 -9.83
CA ILE A 207 8.20 11.86 -9.40
C ILE A 207 9.71 12.11 -9.49
N ASP A 208 10.41 11.85 -8.40
CA ASP A 208 11.86 11.88 -8.31
C ASP A 208 12.37 10.58 -7.68
N LYS A 209 13.60 10.20 -8.02
CA LYS A 209 14.25 9.04 -7.45
C LYS A 209 15.49 9.47 -6.67
N ASP A 210 15.45 9.20 -5.38
CA ASP A 210 16.63 9.26 -4.54
C ASP A 210 17.45 7.99 -4.72
N ALA A 211 18.37 8.03 -5.70
CA ALA A 211 19.29 6.93 -5.94
C ALA A 211 20.23 6.67 -4.76
N PHE A 212 20.47 7.65 -3.88
CA PHE A 212 21.39 7.46 -2.75
C PHE A 212 20.72 6.65 -1.63
N ASN A 213 19.52 7.05 -1.24
CA ASN A 213 18.73 6.39 -0.21
C ASN A 213 17.86 5.26 -0.72
N ASN A 214 17.89 4.99 -2.03
CA ASN A 214 17.04 4.00 -2.66
C ASN A 214 15.56 4.22 -2.29
N LEU A 215 15.05 5.41 -2.61
CA LEU A 215 13.67 5.81 -2.38
C LEU A 215 13.09 6.40 -3.66
N LEU A 216 11.85 6.01 -3.96
CA LEU A 216 11.01 6.83 -4.81
C LEU A 216 10.40 7.94 -3.98
N HIS A 217 10.35 9.14 -4.55
CA HIS A 217 9.76 10.32 -3.97
C HIS A 217 8.73 10.89 -4.92
N VAL A 218 7.48 10.96 -4.48
CA VAL A 218 6.37 11.53 -5.24
C VAL A 218 5.88 12.76 -4.50
N GLN A 219 5.63 13.85 -5.22
CA GLN A 219 5.14 15.11 -4.66
C GLN A 219 3.93 15.61 -5.44
N ILE A 220 2.96 16.18 -4.73
CA ILE A 220 1.87 16.97 -5.33
C ILE A 220 1.92 18.36 -4.68
N PRO A 221 2.66 19.32 -5.28
CA PRO A 221 3.01 20.58 -4.63
C PRO A 221 1.80 21.41 -4.15
N GLY A 222 0.76 21.50 -4.97
CA GLY A 222 -0.47 22.25 -4.68
C GLY A 222 -1.29 21.70 -3.52
N LEU A 223 -1.01 20.48 -3.08
CA LEU A 223 -1.64 19.84 -1.91
C LEU A 223 -0.69 19.71 -0.73
N GLY A 224 0.60 20.07 -0.88
CA GLY A 224 1.65 19.78 0.11
C GLY A 224 1.77 18.30 0.46
N VAL A 225 1.47 17.40 -0.49
CA VAL A 225 1.53 15.95 -0.31
C VAL A 225 2.89 15.44 -0.77
N THR A 226 3.47 14.54 0.02
CA THR A 226 4.63 13.75 -0.37
C THR A 226 4.43 12.26 -0.08
N LEU A 227 4.94 11.39 -0.94
CA LEU A 227 4.97 9.95 -0.76
C LEU A 227 6.39 9.44 -0.98
N PHE A 228 6.90 8.71 0.00
CA PHE A 228 8.17 7.99 -0.10
C PHE A 228 7.89 6.50 -0.19
N PHE A 229 8.54 5.81 -1.12
CA PHE A 229 8.35 4.37 -1.30
C PHE A 229 9.68 3.65 -1.51
N ARG A 230 9.86 2.53 -0.78
CA ARG A 230 10.93 1.56 -0.98
C ARG A 230 10.33 0.16 -1.05
N PRO A 231 10.41 -0.54 -2.19
CA PRO A 231 9.97 -1.92 -2.28
C PRO A 231 10.92 -2.87 -1.51
N PRO A 232 10.46 -4.06 -1.10
CA PRO A 232 11.31 -5.12 -0.58
C PRO A 232 12.26 -5.63 -1.67
N SER A 233 13.46 -6.06 -1.26
CA SER A 233 14.33 -6.83 -2.14
C SER A 233 14.03 -8.32 -1.99
N MET A 234 13.86 -9.01 -3.11
CA MET A 234 13.52 -10.45 -3.17
C MET A 234 14.72 -11.37 -2.95
N HIS A 235 15.93 -10.82 -2.75
CA HIS A 235 17.13 -11.63 -2.59
C HIS A 235 17.45 -11.86 -1.11
N GLU A 236 17.19 -13.09 -0.65
CA GLU A 236 17.64 -13.54 0.66
C GLU A 236 19.18 -13.53 0.77
N GLU A 237 19.92 -13.62 -0.33
CA GLU A 237 21.38 -13.51 -0.33
C GLU A 237 21.90 -12.97 -1.68
N ILE A 238 22.66 -11.88 -1.66
CA ILE A 238 23.66 -11.57 -2.70
C ILE A 238 25.01 -11.68 -2.00
N ASP A 239 25.80 -12.70 -2.32
CA ASP A 239 27.20 -12.85 -1.86
C ASP A 239 27.44 -12.75 -0.33
N ASN A 240 26.62 -13.39 0.52
CA ASN A 240 26.68 -13.25 1.99
C ASN A 240 26.47 -11.80 2.51
N ILE A 241 26.00 -10.87 1.67
CA ILE A 241 25.69 -9.50 2.05
C ILE A 241 24.21 -9.42 2.40
N LYS A 242 23.96 -9.15 3.68
CA LYS A 242 22.64 -8.87 4.24
C LYS A 242 22.18 -7.50 3.75
N LEU A 243 21.10 -7.46 2.98
CA LEU A 243 20.59 -6.23 2.39
C LEU A 243 20.12 -5.25 3.47
N PRO A 244 20.71 -4.04 3.57
CA PRO A 244 20.59 -3.20 4.75
C PRO A 244 19.46 -2.14 4.70
N MET A 245 18.34 -2.33 4.00
CA MET A 245 17.33 -1.26 3.88
C MET A 245 15.89 -1.73 4.11
N VAL A 246 15.18 -1.00 4.99
CA VAL A 246 13.81 -1.30 5.42
C VAL A 246 12.82 -0.97 4.31
N PRO A 247 12.04 -1.94 3.79
CA PRO A 247 10.98 -1.67 2.82
C PRO A 247 9.78 -1.00 3.48
N GLY A 248 8.99 -0.32 2.67
CA GLY A 248 7.78 0.34 3.12
C GLY A 248 7.54 1.66 2.43
N ALA A 249 6.59 2.40 2.98
CA ALA A 249 6.20 3.69 2.47
C ALA A 249 5.85 4.68 3.57
N VAL A 250 5.90 5.95 3.20
CA VAL A 250 5.50 7.07 4.05
C VAL A 250 4.70 8.03 3.22
N PHE A 251 3.42 8.16 3.54
CA PHE A 251 2.57 9.20 2.98
C PHE A 251 2.51 10.36 3.98
N ASN A 252 2.71 11.58 3.49
CA ASN A 252 2.83 12.77 4.32
C ASN A 252 2.05 13.94 3.71
N ILE A 253 1.37 14.69 4.58
CA ILE A 253 0.73 15.97 4.26
C ILE A 253 1.36 17.03 5.16
N GLN A 254 1.91 18.07 4.53
CA GLN A 254 2.42 19.23 5.25
C GLN A 254 1.34 19.85 6.13
N ARG A 255 1.69 20.19 7.37
CA ARG A 255 0.76 20.71 8.37
C ARG A 255 -0.11 21.87 7.86
N ASP A 256 0.50 22.81 7.15
CA ASP A 256 -0.18 24.01 6.64
C ASP A 256 -1.16 23.73 5.49
N SER A 257 -1.03 22.57 4.85
CA SER A 257 -1.90 22.09 3.77
C SER A 257 -3.08 21.27 4.29
N TRP A 258 -3.03 20.76 5.52
CA TRP A 258 -4.13 19.98 6.11
C TRP A 258 -5.47 20.73 6.13
N LYS A 259 -5.42 22.06 6.30
CA LYS A 259 -6.61 22.93 6.27
C LYS A 259 -7.39 22.89 4.95
N MET A 260 -6.77 22.39 3.88
CA MET A 260 -7.43 22.22 2.58
C MET A 260 -8.27 20.93 2.53
N VAL A 261 -8.07 20.00 3.46
CA VAL A 261 -8.80 18.74 3.48
C VAL A 261 -10.23 18.96 3.97
N ASP A 262 -11.21 18.60 3.14
CA ASP A 262 -12.61 18.52 3.53
C ASP A 262 -12.85 17.18 4.24
N ILE A 263 -12.70 17.21 5.55
CA ILE A 263 -12.89 16.06 6.46
C ILE A 263 -14.27 15.41 6.24
N SER A 264 -15.31 16.21 5.96
CA SER A 264 -16.68 15.71 5.82
C SER A 264 -16.93 14.89 4.56
N LYS A 265 -16.06 15.01 3.55
CA LYS A 265 -16.14 14.30 2.27
C LYS A 265 -14.98 13.33 2.03
N SER A 266 -14.08 13.23 2.98
CA SER A 266 -12.95 12.30 2.90
C SER A 266 -13.33 10.97 3.55
N GLU A 267 -12.63 9.90 3.20
CA GLU A 267 -12.76 8.57 3.79
C GLU A 267 -11.36 8.10 4.19
N TYR A 268 -11.15 7.83 5.47
CA TYR A 268 -9.87 7.34 5.98
C TYR A 268 -10.13 5.93 6.51
N ASP A 269 -9.89 4.91 5.70
CA ASP A 269 -10.14 3.51 6.10
C ASP A 269 -9.18 3.13 7.22
N ILE A 270 -7.98 2.68 6.87
CA ILE A 270 -6.96 2.26 7.83
C ILE A 270 -6.05 3.42 8.28
N ALA A 271 -6.11 4.57 7.59
CA ALA A 271 -5.37 5.76 7.99
C ALA A 271 -5.99 6.51 9.18
N ALA A 272 -7.29 6.34 9.43
CA ALA A 272 -8.13 7.02 10.43
C ALA A 272 -8.02 8.57 10.48
N PHE A 273 -9.12 9.24 10.82
CA PHE A 273 -9.14 10.71 10.88
C PHE A 273 -8.50 11.24 12.15
N PRO A 274 -7.44 12.07 12.12
CA PRO A 274 -6.83 12.57 13.36
C PRO A 274 -7.78 13.39 14.27
N GLU A 275 -8.87 13.93 13.73
CA GLU A 275 -9.93 14.65 14.47
C GLU A 275 -11.15 13.76 14.80
N GLY A 276 -11.19 12.52 14.32
CA GLY A 276 -12.29 11.56 14.48
C GLY A 276 -11.98 10.45 15.49
N PRO A 277 -12.83 9.41 15.56
CA PRO A 277 -12.57 8.26 16.42
C PRO A 277 -11.43 7.42 15.86
N SER A 278 -10.59 6.93 16.76
CA SER A 278 -9.46 6.07 16.42
C SER A 278 -9.90 4.69 15.92
N LEU A 279 -9.03 3.92 15.26
CA LEU A 279 -9.38 2.55 14.83
C LEU A 279 -9.75 1.67 16.03
N LYS A 280 -9.10 1.89 17.17
CA LYS A 280 -9.38 1.16 18.40
C LYS A 280 -10.76 1.52 18.98
N GLU A 281 -11.16 2.78 18.92
CA GLU A 281 -12.48 3.23 19.34
C GLU A 281 -13.56 2.62 18.43
N GLN A 282 -13.38 2.69 17.11
CA GLN A 282 -14.28 2.08 16.13
C GLN A 282 -14.40 0.56 16.30
N ALA A 283 -13.28 -0.15 16.51
CA ALA A 283 -13.30 -1.59 16.80
C ALA A 283 -14.08 -1.91 18.10
N THR A 284 -13.96 -1.06 19.12
CA THR A 284 -14.67 -1.20 20.39
C THR A 284 -16.17 -1.01 20.20
N ASP A 285 -16.58 -0.01 19.42
CA ASP A 285 -17.99 0.24 19.09
C ASP A 285 -18.61 -0.93 18.32
N MET A 286 -17.83 -1.55 17.42
CA MET A 286 -18.20 -2.77 16.71
C MET A 286 -18.06 -4.07 17.53
N LYS A 287 -17.68 -3.97 18.81
CA LYS A 287 -17.49 -5.11 19.73
C LYS A 287 -16.54 -6.17 19.20
N THR A 288 -15.48 -5.76 18.54
CA THR A 288 -14.49 -6.66 17.94
C THR A 288 -13.06 -6.29 18.35
N SER A 289 -12.10 -7.15 18.02
CA SER A 289 -10.69 -6.85 18.22
C SER A 289 -10.18 -5.90 17.13
N LEU A 290 -9.24 -5.02 17.45
CA LEU A 290 -8.61 -4.14 16.47
C LEU A 290 -8.06 -4.91 15.25
N PRO A 291 -7.34 -6.06 15.38
CA PRO A 291 -6.92 -6.83 14.22
C PRO A 291 -8.07 -7.31 13.33
N THR A 292 -9.18 -7.75 13.91
CA THR A 292 -10.36 -8.19 13.15
C THR A 292 -11.03 -7.00 12.45
N TYR A 293 -11.11 -5.84 13.11
CA TYR A 293 -11.67 -4.63 12.51
C TYR A 293 -10.82 -4.12 11.33
N VAL A 294 -9.49 -4.11 11.49
CA VAL A 294 -8.58 -3.75 10.40
C VAL A 294 -8.75 -4.71 9.22
N GLN A 295 -8.81 -6.02 9.46
CA GLN A 295 -9.06 -7.00 8.40
C GLN A 295 -10.41 -6.81 7.70
N TRP A 296 -11.43 -6.36 8.44
CA TRP A 296 -12.73 -6.01 7.87
C TRP A 296 -12.61 -4.83 6.90
N LEU A 297 -11.92 -3.75 7.28
CA LEU A 297 -11.64 -2.60 6.40
C LEU A 297 -10.87 -3.03 5.14
N LEU A 298 -9.80 -3.81 5.32
CA LEU A 298 -8.96 -4.27 4.21
C LEU A 298 -9.71 -5.08 3.14
N LEU A 299 -10.82 -5.73 3.50
CA LEU A 299 -11.64 -6.53 2.58
C LEU A 299 -12.85 -5.79 2.01
N GLN A 300 -13.36 -4.77 2.70
CA GLN A 300 -14.44 -3.91 2.18
C GLN A 300 -13.98 -3.18 0.91
N ASP A 301 -12.74 -2.69 0.92
CA ASP A 301 -12.20 -1.77 -0.07
C ASP A 301 -11.33 -2.42 -1.15
N SER A 302 -11.44 -3.75 -1.33
CA SER A 302 -10.69 -4.49 -2.37
C SER A 302 -11.19 -4.24 -3.80
N LEU A 303 -11.95 -3.16 -4.01
CA LEU A 303 -12.62 -2.79 -5.27
C LEU A 303 -11.82 -1.87 -6.18
N SER A 304 -10.60 -1.50 -5.79
CA SER A 304 -9.81 -0.57 -6.59
C SER A 304 -9.71 -1.05 -8.04
N ASP A 305 -9.69 -0.12 -9.00
CA ASP A 305 -9.47 -0.41 -10.43
C ASP A 305 -8.22 -1.29 -10.65
N LEU A 306 -7.30 -1.27 -9.69
CA LEU A 306 -6.05 -2.04 -9.62
C LEU A 306 -6.23 -3.47 -9.08
N GLY A 307 -7.22 -3.69 -8.21
CA GLY A 307 -7.56 -4.98 -7.60
C GLY A 307 -8.29 -5.94 -8.53
N TYR A 308 -8.90 -5.46 -9.62
CA TYR A 308 -9.61 -6.31 -10.58
C TYR A 308 -8.72 -7.34 -11.30
N ASN A 309 -7.41 -7.15 -11.28
CA ASN A 309 -6.46 -8.12 -11.85
C ASN A 309 -6.28 -9.36 -10.95
N ASP A 310 -6.68 -9.33 -9.68
CA ASP A 310 -6.63 -10.49 -8.77
C ASP A 310 -8.02 -11.11 -8.59
N THR A 311 -8.30 -12.14 -9.38
CA THR A 311 -9.58 -12.85 -9.38
C THR A 311 -9.90 -13.51 -8.03
N ILE A 312 -8.90 -13.93 -7.25
CA ILE A 312 -9.13 -14.58 -5.95
C ILE A 312 -9.59 -13.55 -4.94
N CYS A 313 -8.95 -12.38 -4.91
CA CYS A 313 -9.34 -11.27 -4.05
C CYS A 313 -10.75 -10.75 -4.38
N TYR A 314 -11.05 -10.56 -5.67
CA TYR A 314 -12.39 -10.14 -6.10
C TYR A 314 -13.47 -11.13 -5.65
N LYS A 315 -13.29 -12.44 -5.89
CA LYS A 315 -14.25 -13.47 -5.48
C LYS A 315 -14.37 -13.58 -3.95
N THR A 316 -13.27 -13.41 -3.22
CA THR A 316 -13.30 -13.37 -1.76
C THR A 316 -14.20 -12.25 -1.28
N ARG A 317 -14.05 -11.05 -1.84
CA ARG A 317 -14.94 -9.93 -1.52
C ARG A 317 -16.40 -10.22 -1.85
N GLU A 318 -16.69 -10.80 -3.01
CA GLU A 318 -18.07 -11.19 -3.37
C GLU A 318 -18.66 -12.15 -2.32
N ILE A 319 -17.92 -13.18 -1.91
CA ILE A 319 -18.35 -14.11 -0.86
C ILE A 319 -18.65 -13.34 0.45
N VAL A 320 -17.71 -12.50 0.90
CA VAL A 320 -17.87 -11.76 2.16
C VAL A 320 -19.06 -10.79 2.10
N ASN A 321 -19.34 -10.18 0.95
CA ASN A 321 -20.40 -9.17 0.85
C ASN A 321 -21.77 -9.73 0.48
N LEU A 322 -21.83 -10.82 -0.28
CA LEU A 322 -23.09 -11.41 -0.76
C LEU A 322 -23.58 -12.55 0.15
N GLU A 323 -22.66 -13.38 0.66
CA GLU A 323 -23.01 -14.55 1.47
C GLU A 323 -23.04 -14.24 2.96
N CYS A 324 -22.06 -13.48 3.49
CA CYS A 324 -22.09 -12.98 4.87
C CYS A 324 -22.99 -11.73 4.97
N ARG A 325 -24.30 -11.95 5.15
CA ARG A 325 -25.34 -10.91 5.06
C ARG A 325 -25.36 -9.89 6.21
N THR A 326 -24.81 -10.26 7.37
CA THR A 326 -24.78 -9.39 8.55
C THR A 326 -23.35 -9.04 8.95
N GLU A 327 -23.16 -7.90 9.59
CA GLU A 327 -21.86 -7.49 10.12
C GLU A 327 -21.31 -8.51 11.13
N GLU A 328 -22.16 -9.05 12.00
CA GLU A 328 -21.78 -10.09 12.97
C GLU A 328 -21.22 -11.34 12.27
N GLN A 329 -21.85 -11.79 11.18
CA GLN A 329 -21.34 -12.92 10.39
C GLN A 329 -19.99 -12.60 9.74
N LYS A 330 -19.83 -11.39 9.19
CA LYS A 330 -18.54 -10.95 8.61
C LYS A 330 -17.45 -10.95 9.69
N LEU A 331 -17.71 -10.35 10.84
CA LEU A 331 -16.75 -10.27 11.95
C LEU A 331 -16.41 -11.64 12.52
N TYR A 332 -17.40 -12.53 12.66
CA TYR A 332 -17.18 -13.91 13.12
C TYR A 332 -16.30 -14.69 12.13
N MET A 333 -16.60 -14.60 10.83
CA MET A 333 -15.80 -15.21 9.77
C MET A 333 -14.35 -14.69 9.80
N LEU A 334 -14.15 -13.38 9.90
CA LEU A 334 -12.81 -12.78 9.98
C LEU A 334 -12.07 -13.18 11.25
N GLY A 335 -12.77 -13.28 12.38
CA GLY A 335 -12.22 -13.72 13.65
C GLY A 335 -11.51 -15.08 13.57
N ALA A 336 -11.99 -15.97 12.70
CA ALA A 336 -11.42 -17.29 12.43
C ALA A 336 -10.53 -17.33 11.18
N CYS A 337 -11.04 -16.93 10.01
CA CYS A 337 -10.37 -17.09 8.72
C CYS A 337 -9.12 -16.20 8.57
N SER A 338 -9.08 -15.01 9.18
CA SER A 338 -7.88 -14.15 9.12
C SER A 338 -6.68 -14.75 9.85
N ALA A 339 -6.85 -15.83 10.63
CA ALA A 339 -5.74 -16.58 11.21
C ALA A 339 -4.79 -17.15 10.14
N VAL A 340 -5.28 -17.42 8.92
CA VAL A 340 -4.44 -17.85 7.79
C VAL A 340 -3.37 -16.81 7.44
N TYR A 341 -3.63 -15.52 7.69
CA TYR A 341 -2.70 -14.42 7.42
C TYR A 341 -1.92 -13.96 8.66
N ALA A 342 -2.30 -14.39 9.86
CA ALA A 342 -1.73 -13.88 11.11
C ALA A 342 -0.98 -14.95 11.92
N ASP A 343 -1.18 -16.24 11.63
CA ASP A 343 -0.49 -17.33 12.33
C ASP A 343 0.93 -17.50 11.80
N LYS A 344 1.89 -16.97 12.55
CA LYS A 344 3.31 -17.00 12.19
C LYS A 344 3.83 -18.42 11.92
N GLY A 345 3.43 -19.40 12.72
CA GLY A 345 3.89 -20.78 12.56
C GLY A 345 3.38 -21.43 11.27
N PHE A 346 2.13 -21.14 10.91
CA PHE A 346 1.56 -21.54 9.62
C PHE A 346 2.28 -20.86 8.45
N LEU A 347 2.50 -19.54 8.51
CA LEU A 347 3.14 -18.77 7.43
C LEU A 347 4.62 -19.16 7.23
N GLU A 348 5.39 -19.34 8.30
CA GLU A 348 6.76 -19.85 8.24
C GLU A 348 6.78 -21.23 7.57
N CYS A 349 5.95 -22.16 8.04
CA CYS A 349 5.84 -23.49 7.44
C CYS A 349 5.47 -23.43 5.95
N LEU A 350 4.47 -22.61 5.60
CA LEU A 350 3.95 -22.50 4.23
C LEU A 350 5.05 -22.02 3.28
N THR A 351 5.82 -21.02 3.71
CA THR A 351 6.87 -20.40 2.91
C THR A 351 8.17 -21.21 2.84
N GLU A 352 8.42 -22.08 3.82
CA GLU A 352 9.54 -23.04 3.79
C GLU A 352 9.25 -24.26 2.92
N ARG A 353 8.00 -24.73 2.88
CA ARG A 353 7.62 -25.99 2.22
C ARG A 353 7.20 -25.86 0.76
N ASN A 354 6.94 -24.64 0.30
CA ASN A 354 6.41 -24.37 -1.03
C ASN A 354 7.22 -23.26 -1.70
N THR A 355 7.20 -23.25 -3.02
CA THR A 355 7.77 -22.14 -3.80
C THR A 355 6.95 -20.87 -3.63
N MET A 356 7.53 -19.71 -3.94
CA MET A 356 6.82 -18.43 -3.86
C MET A 356 5.56 -18.40 -4.70
N HIS A 357 5.63 -18.90 -5.94
CA HIS A 357 4.46 -18.97 -6.81
C HIS A 357 3.33 -19.82 -6.18
N GLU A 358 3.68 -20.95 -5.58
CA GLU A 358 2.72 -21.83 -4.92
C GLU A 358 2.11 -21.20 -3.67
N TYR A 359 2.91 -20.70 -2.73
CA TYR A 359 2.37 -20.24 -1.46
C TYR A 359 1.53 -18.97 -1.62
N LEU A 360 1.81 -18.12 -2.62
CA LEU A 360 1.07 -16.87 -2.82
C LEU A 360 -0.41 -17.10 -3.13
N ASP A 361 -0.71 -18.09 -3.96
CA ASP A 361 -2.09 -18.45 -4.29
C ASP A 361 -2.71 -19.35 -3.21
N MET A 362 -1.93 -20.24 -2.59
CA MET A 362 -2.43 -21.16 -1.56
C MET A 362 -3.07 -20.44 -0.37
N HIS A 363 -2.41 -19.43 0.21
CA HIS A 363 -2.98 -18.75 1.38
C HIS A 363 -4.20 -17.89 1.03
N LYS A 364 -4.22 -17.26 -0.16
CA LYS A 364 -5.40 -16.55 -0.68
C LYS A 364 -6.58 -17.50 -0.86
N LEU A 365 -6.36 -18.62 -1.53
CA LEU A 365 -7.38 -19.64 -1.78
C LEU A 365 -7.88 -20.27 -0.48
N PHE A 366 -6.99 -20.50 0.49
CA PHE A 366 -7.39 -21.00 1.80
C PHE A 366 -8.31 -20.00 2.51
N PHE A 367 -7.93 -18.71 2.58
CA PHE A 367 -8.82 -17.69 3.15
C PHE A 367 -10.17 -17.64 2.42
N GLN A 368 -10.18 -17.63 1.08
CA GLN A 368 -11.41 -17.64 0.28
C GLN A 368 -12.29 -18.88 0.62
N THR A 369 -11.67 -20.06 0.73
CA THR A 369 -12.37 -21.31 1.06
C THR A 369 -12.97 -21.24 2.46
N CYS A 370 -12.21 -20.74 3.43
CA CYS A 370 -12.68 -20.54 4.80
C CYS A 370 -13.86 -19.56 4.83
N ALA A 371 -13.73 -18.41 4.17
CA ALA A 371 -14.77 -17.41 4.07
C ALA A 371 -16.04 -17.99 3.43
N SER A 372 -15.91 -18.74 2.33
CA SER A 372 -17.03 -19.38 1.65
C SER A 372 -17.76 -20.35 2.56
N VAL A 373 -17.04 -21.25 3.21
CA VAL A 373 -17.61 -22.25 4.12
C VAL A 373 -18.34 -21.59 5.28
N MET A 374 -17.73 -20.57 5.91
CA MET A 374 -18.32 -19.90 7.05
C MET A 374 -19.53 -19.05 6.67
N CYS A 375 -19.47 -18.29 5.58
CA CYS A 375 -20.58 -17.45 5.13
C CYS A 375 -21.78 -18.29 4.62
N THR A 376 -21.52 -19.42 3.94
CA THR A 376 -22.58 -20.31 3.42
C THR A 376 -23.06 -21.36 4.42
N LYS A 377 -22.43 -21.44 5.60
CA LYS A 377 -22.73 -22.43 6.65
C LYS A 377 -22.62 -23.89 6.17
N ASN A 378 -21.66 -24.17 5.28
CA ASN A 378 -21.53 -25.49 4.67
C ASN A 378 -20.70 -26.45 5.55
N THR A 379 -21.37 -27.24 6.40
CA THR A 379 -20.74 -28.26 7.26
C THR A 379 -19.87 -29.24 6.49
N SER A 380 -20.35 -29.77 5.36
CA SER A 380 -19.56 -30.70 4.55
C SER A 380 -18.29 -30.05 3.99
N GLY A 381 -18.37 -28.78 3.60
CA GLY A 381 -17.25 -27.99 3.10
C GLY A 381 -16.23 -27.66 4.20
N CYS A 382 -16.69 -27.41 5.42
CA CYS A 382 -15.84 -27.17 6.58
C CYS A 382 -15.00 -28.38 6.96
N GLU A 383 -15.63 -29.55 7.09
CA GLU A 383 -14.92 -30.80 7.38
C GLU A 383 -13.93 -31.14 6.27
N LYS A 384 -14.35 -30.93 5.02
CA LYS A 384 -13.48 -31.10 3.85
C LYS A 384 -12.26 -30.18 3.90
N MET A 385 -12.47 -28.89 4.17
CA MET A 385 -11.39 -27.89 4.31
C MET A 385 -10.42 -28.28 5.42
N LYS A 386 -10.91 -28.67 6.61
CA LYS A 386 -10.05 -29.04 7.75
C LYS A 386 -9.21 -30.29 7.46
N ARG A 387 -9.71 -31.22 6.65
CA ARG A 387 -8.99 -32.43 6.23
C ARG A 387 -8.00 -32.19 5.10
N GLU A 388 -8.39 -31.45 4.07
CA GLU A 388 -7.63 -31.34 2.82
C GLU A 388 -6.59 -30.20 2.86
N MET A 389 -6.83 -29.12 3.61
CA MET A 389 -5.87 -28.00 3.67
C MET A 389 -4.50 -28.39 4.24
N PRO A 390 -4.38 -29.27 5.25
CA PRO A 390 -3.08 -29.79 5.67
C PRO A 390 -2.36 -30.60 4.58
N GLU A 391 -3.11 -31.33 3.76
CA GLU A 391 -2.55 -32.12 2.65
C GLU A 391 -2.04 -31.22 1.53
N VAL A 392 -2.82 -30.17 1.19
CA VAL A 392 -2.48 -29.19 0.15
C VAL A 392 -1.30 -28.32 0.58
N THR A 393 -1.36 -27.74 1.77
CA THR A 393 -0.33 -26.80 2.25
C THR A 393 0.91 -27.50 2.81
N LYS A 394 0.79 -28.80 3.15
CA LYS A 394 1.78 -29.58 3.90
C LYS A 394 2.09 -28.99 5.28
N CYS A 395 1.19 -28.18 5.83
CA CYS A 395 1.37 -27.46 7.09
C CYS A 395 0.22 -27.72 8.07
N PRO A 396 0.48 -27.70 9.39
CA PRO A 396 -0.58 -27.75 10.38
C PRO A 396 -1.45 -26.50 10.27
N LEU A 397 -2.78 -26.64 10.40
CA LEU A 397 -3.68 -25.49 10.32
C LEU A 397 -3.48 -24.55 11.51
N PRO A 398 -3.74 -23.25 11.35
CA PRO A 398 -3.84 -22.34 12.49
C PRO A 398 -4.85 -22.86 13.51
N LYS A 399 -4.54 -22.72 14.81
CA LYS A 399 -5.41 -23.24 15.89
C LYS A 399 -6.85 -22.73 15.79
N LYS A 400 -7.02 -21.46 15.44
CA LYS A 400 -8.35 -20.86 15.23
C LYS A 400 -9.18 -21.56 14.15
N ILE A 401 -8.55 -22.13 13.12
CA ILE A 401 -9.22 -22.91 12.08
C ILE A 401 -9.54 -24.32 12.58
N GLN A 402 -8.62 -24.93 13.35
CA GLN A 402 -8.85 -26.24 13.97
C GLN A 402 -10.03 -26.22 14.95
N ASP A 403 -10.18 -25.10 15.68
CA ASP A 403 -11.22 -24.90 16.68
C ASP A 403 -12.58 -24.52 16.07
N ILE A 404 -12.68 -24.31 14.74
CA ILE A 404 -13.98 -24.09 14.09
C ILE A 404 -14.85 -25.34 14.26
N ASP A 405 -16.00 -25.14 14.88
CA ASP A 405 -17.04 -26.14 14.99
C ASP A 405 -17.90 -26.13 13.73
N CYS A 406 -17.66 -27.08 12.84
CA CYS A 406 -18.37 -27.21 11.57
C CYS A 406 -19.86 -27.58 11.74
N SER A 407 -20.27 -28.01 12.93
CA SER A 407 -21.65 -28.38 13.24
C SER A 407 -22.50 -27.21 13.73
N THR A 408 -21.86 -26.12 14.14
CA THR A 408 -22.54 -25.02 14.84
C THR A 408 -22.20 -23.68 14.16
N PHE A 409 -22.57 -23.56 12.88
CA PHE A 409 -22.57 -22.26 12.20
C PHE A 409 -23.76 -21.43 12.71
N MET A 410 -23.48 -20.43 13.57
CA MET A 410 -24.48 -19.49 14.10
C MET A 410 -25.36 -18.92 12.99
#